data_AF-A0A839NRB1-F1
#
_entry.id   AF-A0A839NRB1-F1
#
_cell.length_a   1.000
_cell.length_b   1.000
_cell.length_c   1.000
_cell.angle_alpha   90.00
_cell.angle_beta   90.00
_cell.angle_gamma   90.00
#
_symmetry.space_group_name_H-M   'P 1'
#
loop_
_entity.id
_entity.type
_entity.pdbx_description
1 polymer ?
#
loop_
_entity_poly.entity_id
_entity_poly.type
_entity_poly.pdbx_seq_one_letter_code
_entity_poly.pdbx_strand_id
1 'polypeptide(L)'
;MITYLKSACILLAFLIPNINFAQENRVPDSNLVIVKKFVTALNDPNIATDVILSQHIIINKKLTDEYFEYLEASLNEVRLNIQMKDISQIQYLNYHQLPKKETRDIDLEGKNASNIYFLKIKDRLIVSLYLEADKIASFTLVSKGNNLAHFVTY
;
A
#
# COMPACT_ATOMS: atom_id res chain seq x y z
N MET A 1 44.56 -22.65 50.97
CA MET A 1 43.38 -23.55 50.98
C MET A 1 42.30 -22.86 51.80
N ILE A 2 41.20 -22.43 51.17
CA ILE A 2 39.84 -22.20 51.73
C ILE A 2 39.80 -21.18 52.92
N THR A 3 39.18 -19.99 52.88
CA THR A 3 37.76 -19.70 52.60
C THR A 3 37.51 -18.17 52.57
N TYR A 4 36.72 -17.73 51.58
CA TYR A 4 35.70 -16.66 51.54
C TYR A 4 35.33 -16.00 52.89
N LEU A 5 35.10 -14.70 53.08
CA LEU A 5 34.39 -13.65 52.32
C LEU A 5 33.57 -12.91 53.39
N LYS A 6 33.84 -11.63 53.69
CA LYS A 6 32.80 -10.74 54.24
C LYS A 6 33.01 -9.29 53.80
N SER A 7 31.98 -8.82 53.11
CA SER A 7 31.44 -7.47 53.20
C SER A 7 32.36 -6.30 52.85
N ALA A 8 32.28 -5.89 51.59
CA ALA A 8 32.32 -4.48 51.23
C ALA A 8 31.21 -4.21 50.22
N CYS A 9 30.02 -3.90 50.72
CA CYS A 9 29.08 -3.07 49.98
C CYS A 9 29.73 -1.69 49.84
N ILE A 10 29.92 -1.19 48.62
CA ILE A 10 29.80 0.24 48.30
C ILE A 10 29.93 0.45 46.78
N LEU A 11 28.91 1.11 46.25
CA LEU A 11 28.83 1.85 44.99
C LEU A 11 29.14 1.13 43.66
N LEU A 12 28.08 0.67 42.98
CA LEU A 12 27.95 0.91 41.53
C LEU A 12 26.47 0.81 41.09
N ALA A 13 25.62 1.67 41.65
CA ALA A 13 24.33 1.99 41.05
C ALA A 13 24.47 3.36 40.37
N PHE A 14 23.78 3.58 39.26
CA PHE A 14 23.88 4.72 38.32
C PHE A 14 24.87 4.52 37.16
N LEU A 15 24.40 3.80 36.13
CA LEU A 15 24.48 4.18 34.71
C LEU A 15 23.75 3.11 33.90
N ILE A 16 22.43 2.98 34.11
CA ILE A 16 21.58 2.34 33.10
C ILE A 16 21.06 3.50 32.25
N PRO A 17 21.51 3.69 31.01
CA PRO A 17 20.80 4.58 30.12
C PRO A 17 19.40 3.98 29.98
N ASN A 18 18.38 4.76 30.35
CA ASN A 18 17.00 4.46 30.01
C ASN A 18 16.92 4.55 28.48
N ILE A 19 17.24 3.46 27.80
CA ILE A 19 16.93 3.29 26.39
C ILE A 19 15.42 3.07 26.36
N ASN A 20 14.69 4.19 26.44
CA ASN A 20 13.30 4.25 26.07
C ASN A 20 13.25 4.00 24.56
N PHE A 21 13.33 2.73 24.16
CA PHE A 21 12.67 2.31 22.95
C PHE A 21 11.18 2.49 23.23
N ALA A 22 10.68 3.69 22.94
CA ALA A 22 9.29 3.85 22.60
C ALA A 22 9.08 2.93 21.39
N GLN A 23 8.66 1.70 21.65
CA GLN A 23 8.14 0.82 20.64
C GLN A 23 6.88 1.52 20.17
N GLU A 24 7.02 2.30 19.09
CA GLU A 24 5.91 2.82 18.32
C GLU A 24 5.11 1.58 17.91
N ASN A 25 4.09 1.23 18.69
CA ASN A 25 3.06 0.29 18.30
C ASN A 25 2.37 0.94 17.11
N ARG A 26 2.97 0.79 15.93
CA ARG A 26 2.39 1.18 14.65
C ARG A 26 1.18 0.29 14.50
N VAL A 27 0.03 0.80 14.93
CA VAL A 27 -1.26 0.30 14.49
C VAL A 27 -1.14 0.14 12.97
N PRO A 28 -1.35 -1.07 12.42
CA PRO A 28 -1.22 -1.27 10.99
C PRO A 28 -2.06 -0.23 10.27
N ASP A 29 -1.47 0.49 9.33
CA ASP A 29 -2.21 1.39 8.46
C ASP A 29 -3.32 0.57 7.78
N SER A 30 -4.58 0.84 8.15
CA SER A 30 -5.74 0.07 7.69
C SER A 30 -5.83 0.10 6.17
N ASN A 31 -5.45 1.22 5.54
CA ASN A 31 -5.44 1.37 4.10
C ASN A 31 -4.39 0.45 3.46
N LEU A 32 -3.20 0.33 4.05
CA LEU A 32 -2.16 -0.57 3.53
C LEU A 32 -2.62 -2.04 3.56
N VAL A 33 -3.36 -2.44 4.60
CA VAL A 33 -3.94 -3.79 4.69
C VAL A 33 -4.92 -4.03 3.55
N ILE A 34 -5.80 -3.06 3.26
CA ILE A 34 -6.76 -3.13 2.15
C ILE A 34 -6.03 -3.24 0.81
N VAL A 35 -5.03 -2.39 0.56
CA VAL A 35 -4.23 -2.43 -0.67
C VAL A 35 -3.55 -3.79 -0.84
N LYS A 36 -2.92 -4.33 0.20
CA LYS A 36 -2.25 -5.64 0.11
C LYS A 36 -3.23 -6.76 -0.20
N LYS A 37 -4.41 -6.78 0.45
CA LYS A 37 -5.46 -7.76 0.16
C LYS A 37 -5.92 -7.68 -1.30
N PHE A 38 -6.13 -6.47 -1.82
CA PHE A 38 -6.50 -6.26 -3.21
C PHE A 38 -5.43 -6.79 -4.18
N VAL A 39 -4.16 -6.46 -3.94
CA VAL A 39 -3.04 -6.91 -4.80
C VAL A 39 -2.84 -8.44 -4.71
N THR A 40 -3.04 -9.04 -3.54
CA THR A 40 -3.06 -10.51 -3.40
C THR A 40 -4.18 -11.14 -4.22
N ALA A 41 -5.39 -10.56 -4.20
CA ALA A 41 -6.52 -11.06 -4.99
C ALA A 41 -6.25 -10.94 -6.51
N LEU A 42 -5.64 -9.84 -6.96
CA LEU A 42 -5.21 -9.69 -8.36
C LEU A 42 -4.21 -10.76 -8.79
N ASN A 43 -3.29 -11.15 -7.90
CA ASN A 43 -2.26 -12.12 -8.23
C ASN A 43 -2.75 -13.59 -8.17
N ASP A 44 -3.91 -13.86 -7.59
CA ASP A 44 -4.47 -15.22 -7.52
C ASP A 44 -5.19 -15.57 -8.83
N PRO A 45 -4.72 -16.55 -9.64
CA PRO A 45 -5.38 -16.93 -10.89
C PRO A 45 -6.73 -17.63 -10.68
N ASN A 46 -7.07 -18.04 -9.45
CA ASN A 46 -8.29 -18.79 -9.16
C ASN A 46 -9.49 -17.90 -8.80
N ILE A 47 -9.27 -16.60 -8.59
CA ILE A 47 -10.35 -15.64 -8.30
C ILE A 47 -10.83 -15.03 -9.61
N ALA A 48 -12.13 -15.07 -9.89
CA ALA A 48 -12.68 -14.43 -11.08
C ALA A 48 -12.67 -12.89 -10.94
N THR A 49 -12.54 -12.16 -12.06
CA THR A 49 -12.34 -10.70 -12.04
C THR A 49 -13.56 -9.96 -11.49
N ASP A 50 -14.76 -10.41 -11.84
CA ASP A 50 -16.04 -9.95 -11.29
C ASP A 50 -16.13 -10.10 -9.76
N VAL A 51 -15.58 -11.19 -9.21
CA VAL A 51 -15.49 -11.40 -7.76
C VAL A 51 -14.56 -10.38 -7.12
N ILE A 52 -13.41 -10.09 -7.74
CA ILE A 52 -12.47 -9.07 -7.25
C ILE A 52 -13.15 -7.69 -7.25
N LEU A 53 -13.86 -7.35 -8.33
CA LEU A 53 -14.64 -6.10 -8.44
C LEU A 53 -15.63 -5.98 -7.27
N SER A 54 -16.44 -7.01 -7.04
CA SER A 54 -17.45 -7.03 -5.99
C SER A 54 -16.87 -6.86 -4.58
N GLN A 55 -15.76 -7.56 -4.30
CA GLN A 55 -15.18 -7.62 -2.96
C GLN A 55 -14.35 -6.38 -2.62
N HIS A 56 -13.56 -5.86 -3.57
CA HIS A 56 -12.52 -4.88 -3.28
C HIS A 56 -12.81 -3.47 -3.78
N ILE A 57 -13.65 -3.33 -4.80
CA ILE A 57 -13.91 -2.03 -5.43
C ILE A 57 -15.20 -1.43 -4.87
N ILE A 58 -15.19 -0.12 -4.62
CA ILE A 58 -16.42 0.64 -4.36
C ILE A 58 -16.95 1.19 -5.67
N ILE A 59 -18.23 0.97 -5.90
CA ILE A 59 -18.96 1.41 -7.09
C ILE A 59 -20.10 2.29 -6.58
N ASN A 60 -19.96 3.60 -6.75
CA ASN A 60 -20.85 4.60 -6.19
C ASN A 60 -21.92 5.07 -7.20
N LYS A 61 -21.77 4.72 -8.47
CA LYS A 61 -22.74 5.05 -9.53
C LYS A 61 -23.54 3.83 -9.94
N LYS A 62 -24.76 4.06 -10.45
CA LYS A 62 -25.44 3.03 -11.24
C LYS A 62 -24.55 2.70 -12.44
N LEU A 63 -23.92 1.53 -12.41
CA LEU A 63 -23.22 1.01 -13.57
C LEU A 63 -24.25 0.56 -14.60
N THR A 64 -24.07 1.00 -15.83
CA THR A 64 -24.65 0.29 -16.98
C THR A 64 -23.81 -0.96 -17.23
N ASP A 65 -24.38 -1.94 -17.91
CA ASP A 65 -23.65 -3.17 -18.29
C ASP A 65 -22.37 -2.82 -19.07
N GLU A 66 -22.45 -1.84 -19.98
CA GLU A 66 -21.31 -1.31 -20.73
C GLU A 66 -20.20 -0.76 -19.80
N TYR A 67 -20.55 0.05 -18.79
CA TYR A 67 -19.55 0.57 -17.84
C TYR A 67 -18.94 -0.55 -16.98
N PHE A 68 -19.72 -1.58 -16.64
CA PHE A 68 -19.20 -2.73 -15.92
C PHE A 68 -18.18 -3.51 -16.77
N GLU A 69 -18.49 -3.75 -18.06
CA GLU A 69 -17.56 -4.39 -19.00
C GLU A 69 -16.25 -3.60 -19.14
N TYR A 70 -16.31 -2.27 -19.25
CA TYR A 70 -15.11 -1.43 -19.28
C TYR A 70 -14.29 -1.51 -17.98
N LEU A 71 -14.96 -1.56 -16.83
CA LEU A 71 -14.31 -1.66 -15.54
C LEU A 71 -13.62 -3.02 -15.37
N GLU A 72 -14.28 -4.09 -15.81
CA GLU A 72 -13.74 -5.45 -15.81
C GLU A 72 -12.51 -5.56 -16.73
N ALA A 73 -12.59 -5.00 -17.94
CA ALA A 73 -11.45 -4.93 -18.87
C ALA A 73 -10.27 -4.18 -18.25
N SER A 74 -10.53 -3.01 -17.64
CA SER A 74 -9.50 -2.21 -16.96
C SER A 74 -8.85 -2.98 -15.80
N LEU A 75 -9.65 -3.71 -15.02
CA LEU A 75 -9.12 -4.52 -13.92
C LEU A 75 -8.28 -5.69 -14.45
N ASN A 76 -8.70 -6.32 -15.54
CA ASN A 76 -7.95 -7.40 -16.19
C ASN A 76 -6.57 -6.93 -16.67
N GLU A 77 -6.45 -5.70 -17.19
CA GLU A 77 -5.15 -5.14 -17.57
C GLU A 77 -4.21 -4.94 -16.37
N VAL A 78 -4.73 -4.37 -15.27
CA VAL A 78 -3.96 -4.23 -14.03
C VAL A 78 -3.57 -5.59 -13.48
N ARG A 79 -4.49 -6.55 -13.49
CA ARG A 79 -4.28 -7.92 -13.03
C ARG A 79 -3.15 -8.60 -13.80
N LEU A 80 -3.19 -8.53 -15.12
CA LEU A 80 -2.13 -9.07 -15.98
C LEU A 80 -0.78 -8.42 -15.66
N ASN A 81 -0.75 -7.10 -15.47
CA ASN A 81 0.49 -6.40 -15.14
C ASN A 81 1.11 -6.91 -13.82
N ILE A 82 0.28 -7.12 -12.79
CA ILE A 82 0.67 -7.65 -11.48
C ILE A 82 1.15 -9.10 -11.58
N GLN A 83 0.39 -9.97 -12.25
CA GLN A 83 0.71 -11.39 -12.40
C GLN A 83 2.01 -11.63 -13.20
N MET A 84 2.35 -10.72 -14.12
CA MET A 84 3.63 -10.73 -14.83
C MET A 84 4.82 -10.25 -13.98
N LYS A 85 4.65 -10.09 -12.67
CA LYS A 85 5.68 -9.61 -11.74
C LYS A 85 5.76 -10.52 -10.53
N ASP A 86 6.92 -10.49 -9.88
CA ASP A 86 7.06 -11.08 -8.56
C ASP A 86 6.40 -10.15 -7.53
N ILE A 87 5.21 -10.53 -7.05
CA ILE A 87 4.45 -9.78 -6.04
C ILE A 87 5.25 -9.56 -4.74
N SER A 88 6.21 -10.43 -4.42
CA SER A 88 7.07 -10.27 -3.23
C SER A 88 8.02 -9.07 -3.36
N GLN A 89 8.27 -8.60 -4.58
CA GLN A 89 9.09 -7.42 -4.87
C GLN A 89 8.28 -6.12 -4.93
N ILE A 90 6.96 -6.18 -4.81
CA ILE A 90 6.11 -4.98 -4.82
C ILE A 90 6.32 -4.19 -3.54
N GLN A 91 6.77 -2.96 -3.71
CA GLN A 91 6.76 -1.93 -2.68
C GLN A 91 5.41 -1.22 -2.72
N TYR A 92 4.84 -1.01 -1.54
CA TYR A 92 3.57 -0.32 -1.33
C TYR A 92 3.89 1.04 -0.71
N LEU A 93 3.74 2.10 -1.50
CA LEU A 93 4.14 3.45 -1.10
C LEU A 93 2.92 4.34 -1.03
N ASN A 94 2.63 4.90 0.14
CA ASN A 94 1.69 6.02 0.24
C ASN A 94 2.27 7.23 -0.53
N TYR A 95 1.41 8.10 -1.06
CA TYR A 95 1.81 9.33 -1.75
C TYR A 95 2.90 10.12 -1.02
N HIS A 96 2.81 10.27 0.29
CA HIS A 96 3.77 11.02 1.10
C HIS A 96 5.17 10.37 1.18
N GLN A 97 5.29 9.09 0.82
CA GLN A 97 6.56 8.36 0.80
C GLN A 97 7.29 8.46 -0.55
N LEU A 98 6.63 8.96 -1.59
CA LEU A 98 7.26 9.15 -2.89
C LEU A 98 8.19 10.37 -2.91
N PRO A 99 9.32 10.30 -3.64
CA PRO A 99 10.16 11.47 -3.87
C PRO A 99 9.38 12.57 -4.58
N LYS A 100 9.64 13.84 -4.23
CA LYS A 100 9.00 15.01 -4.88
C LYS A 100 9.12 15.01 -6.41
N LYS A 101 10.21 14.46 -6.95
CA LYS A 101 10.41 14.32 -8.40
C LYS A 101 9.39 13.38 -9.04
N GLU A 102 8.98 12.32 -8.34
CA GLU A 102 8.00 11.35 -8.80
C GLU A 102 6.55 11.84 -8.60
N THR A 103 6.31 12.75 -7.66
CA THR A 103 4.96 13.30 -7.38
C THR A 103 4.65 14.63 -8.04
N ARG A 104 5.65 15.32 -8.60
CA ARG A 104 5.49 16.65 -9.21
C ARG A 104 4.44 16.66 -10.32
N ASP A 105 4.44 15.59 -11.12
CA ASP A 105 3.59 15.43 -12.28
C ASP A 105 2.44 14.46 -11.96
N ILE A 106 1.91 14.50 -10.72
CA ILE A 106 0.73 13.74 -10.29
C ILE A 106 -0.34 14.74 -9.84
N ASP A 107 -1.48 14.72 -10.53
CA ASP A 107 -2.68 15.45 -10.11
C ASP A 107 -3.47 14.55 -9.16
N LEU A 108 -3.78 15.05 -7.96
CA LEU A 108 -4.57 14.31 -6.98
C LEU A 108 -6.08 14.52 -7.19
N GLU A 109 -6.49 15.43 -8.07
CA GLU A 109 -7.91 15.71 -8.38
C GLU A 109 -8.73 15.99 -7.11
N GLY A 110 -8.13 16.68 -6.13
CA GLY A 110 -8.75 16.99 -4.83
C GLY A 110 -8.86 15.81 -3.86
N LYS A 111 -8.31 14.64 -4.18
CA LYS A 111 -8.34 13.45 -3.32
C LYS A 111 -7.30 13.54 -2.20
N ASN A 112 -7.61 12.91 -1.07
CA ASN A 112 -6.70 12.90 0.08
C ASN A 112 -5.47 12.03 -0.20
N ALA A 113 -4.28 12.64 -0.19
CA ALA A 113 -2.99 11.97 -0.40
C ALA A 113 -2.74 10.80 0.57
N SER A 114 -3.25 10.85 1.80
CA SER A 114 -3.16 9.75 2.78
C SER A 114 -3.90 8.48 2.33
N ASN A 115 -4.83 8.62 1.38
CA ASN A 115 -5.59 7.51 0.82
C ASN A 115 -5.07 7.07 -0.56
N ILE A 116 -3.96 7.63 -1.02
CA ILE A 116 -3.38 7.31 -2.32
C ILE A 116 -2.13 6.45 -2.12
N TYR A 117 -2.10 5.34 -2.83
CA TYR A 117 -1.03 4.36 -2.80
C TYR A 117 -0.51 4.08 -4.19
N PHE A 118 0.80 3.85 -4.28
CA PHE A 118 1.48 3.45 -5.49
C PHE A 118 2.17 2.12 -5.27
N LEU A 119 2.05 1.24 -6.26
CA LEU A 119 2.81 0.01 -6.34
C LEU A 119 4.07 0.29 -7.14
N LYS A 120 5.22 -0.05 -6.56
CA LYS A 120 6.54 0.17 -7.17
C LYS A 120 7.31 -1.14 -7.21
N ILE A 121 7.96 -1.41 -8.34
CA ILE A 121 8.93 -2.50 -8.48
C ILE A 121 10.23 -1.90 -8.99
N LYS A 122 11.32 -2.13 -8.25
CA LYS A 122 12.60 -1.46 -8.48
C LYS A 122 12.36 0.06 -8.50
N ASP A 123 12.70 0.74 -9.59
CA ASP A 123 12.54 2.18 -9.73
C ASP A 123 11.30 2.59 -10.54
N ARG A 124 10.34 1.68 -10.72
CA ARG A 124 9.16 1.94 -11.58
C ARG A 124 7.86 1.81 -10.80
N LEU A 125 7.09 2.89 -10.79
CA LEU A 125 5.67 2.85 -10.44
C LEU A 125 4.93 2.06 -11.51
N ILE A 126 4.03 1.17 -11.09
CA ILE A 126 3.29 0.29 -12.00
C ILE A 126 1.78 0.50 -11.90
N VAL A 127 1.27 0.78 -10.69
CA VAL A 127 -0.15 0.97 -10.42
C VAL A 127 -0.29 2.08 -9.39
N SER A 128 -1.33 2.89 -9.55
CA SER A 128 -1.79 3.84 -8.55
C SER A 128 -3.20 3.47 -8.11
N LEU A 129 -3.47 3.65 -6.82
CA LEU A 129 -4.69 3.25 -6.14
C LEU A 129 -5.17 4.41 -5.28
N TYR A 130 -6.48 4.63 -5.26
CA TYR A 130 -7.14 5.55 -4.33
C TYR A 130 -8.16 4.78 -3.50
N LEU A 131 -8.16 5.03 -2.20
CA LEU A 131 -9.06 4.40 -1.24
C LEU A 131 -10.14 5.35 -0.74
N GLU A 132 -11.34 4.81 -0.57
CA GLU A 132 -12.47 5.48 0.04
C GLU A 132 -13.34 4.45 0.76
N ALA A 133 -13.83 4.79 1.96
CA ALA A 133 -14.71 3.93 2.76
C ALA A 133 -14.25 2.46 2.86
N ASP A 134 -12.97 2.26 3.20
CA ASP A 134 -12.33 0.95 3.37
C ASP A 134 -12.27 0.06 2.10
N LYS A 135 -12.45 0.65 0.91
CA LYS A 135 -12.37 -0.02 -0.39
C LYS A 135 -11.52 0.75 -1.40
N ILE A 136 -11.17 0.10 -2.51
CA ILE A 136 -10.52 0.75 -3.65
C ILE A 136 -11.58 1.51 -4.44
N ALA A 137 -11.44 2.83 -4.51
CA ALA A 137 -12.34 3.69 -5.28
C ALA A 137 -11.81 4.03 -6.67
N SER A 138 -10.49 3.93 -6.88
CA SER A 138 -9.89 4.08 -8.20
C SER A 138 -8.64 3.22 -8.30
N PHE A 139 -8.39 2.68 -9.48
CA PHE A 139 -7.14 2.00 -9.83
C PHE A 139 -6.74 2.37 -11.26
N THR A 140 -5.44 2.59 -11.49
CA THR A 140 -4.94 2.83 -12.85
C THR A 140 -3.47 2.42 -12.99
N LEU A 141 -3.11 1.97 -14.18
CA LEU A 141 -1.72 1.72 -14.55
C LEU A 141 -0.96 3.04 -14.64
N VAL A 142 0.27 3.06 -14.13
CA VAL A 142 1.14 4.24 -14.28
C VAL A 142 1.88 4.13 -15.61
N SER A 143 1.52 4.99 -16.57
CA SER A 143 2.12 4.98 -17.91
C SER A 143 3.54 5.56 -17.92
N LYS A 144 4.36 5.14 -18.91
CA LYS A 144 5.65 5.80 -19.19
C LYS A 144 5.44 6.94 -20.18
N GLY A 145 5.83 8.14 -19.78
CA GLY A 145 5.59 9.38 -20.51
C GLY A 145 4.90 10.37 -19.59
N ASN A 146 4.90 11.66 -19.91
CA ASN A 146 4.38 12.75 -19.06
C ASN A 146 2.85 12.69 -18.77
N ASN A 147 2.21 11.53 -18.92
CA ASN A 147 0.80 11.34 -18.66
C ASN A 147 0.61 10.85 -17.23
N LEU A 148 0.10 11.77 -16.42
CA LEU A 148 -0.23 11.63 -15.01
C LEU A 148 -1.10 10.39 -14.76
N ALA A 149 -0.99 9.82 -13.56
CA ALA A 149 -2.04 8.94 -13.05
C ALA A 149 -3.33 9.75 -12.92
N HIS A 150 -4.40 9.32 -13.59
CA HIS A 150 -5.73 9.95 -13.52
C HIS A 150 -6.65 9.06 -12.68
N PHE A 151 -7.23 9.62 -11.62
CA PHE A 151 -7.94 8.86 -10.59
C PHE A 151 -9.45 8.94 -10.80
N VAL A 152 -9.97 8.15 -11.74
CA VAL A 152 -11.43 8.02 -11.95
C VAL A 152 -12.06 7.18 -10.84
N THR A 153 -13.01 7.75 -10.10
CA THR A 153 -13.83 7.00 -9.13
C THR A 153 -15.05 6.38 -9.81
N TYR A 154 -15.29 5.10 -9.53
CA TYR A 154 -16.34 4.30 -10.17
C TYR A 154 -17.69 4.42 -9.45
#